data_AF-A0A101CU79-F1
#
_entry.id   AF-A0A101CU79-F1
#
_cell.length_a   1.000
_cell.length_b   1.000
_cell.length_c   1.000
_cell.angle_alpha   90.00
_cell.angle_beta   90.00
_cell.angle_gamma   90.00
#
_symmetry.space_group_name_H-M   'P 1'
#
loop_
_entity.id
_entity.type
_entity.pdbx_description
1 polymer ?
#
loop_
_entity_poly.entity_id
_entity_poly.type
_entity_poly.pdbx_seq_one_letter_code
_entity_poly.pdbx_strand_id
1 'polypeptide(L)'
;MLGIKQEALAFDLGNDWNQKKISMLEQKDIIEDEILNQISNSLKIPVEAFQNFDEEQAINIISNTFDNGSVGYQKNDTCTFNPIDKIVQLYDEKIALYERMLKEKDEMMVRLEKLIK
;
A
#
# COMPACT_ATOMS: atom_id res chain seq x y z
N MET A 1 -7.13 -4.66 24.24
CA MET A 1 -6.21 -4.16 25.29
C MET A 1 -4.79 -4.25 24.77
N LEU A 2 -4.02 -3.16 24.83
CA LEU A 2 -2.68 -2.97 24.23
C LEU A 2 -1.56 -3.93 24.73
N GLY A 3 -1.86 -5.03 25.40
CA GLY A 3 -0.87 -5.97 25.94
C GLY A 3 0.00 -5.41 27.08
N ILE A 4 -0.24 -4.16 27.49
CA ILE A 4 0.48 -3.48 28.56
C ILE A 4 -0.10 -3.94 29.91
N LYS A 5 0.78 -4.34 30.83
CA LYS A 5 0.36 -4.66 32.20
C LYS A 5 -0.05 -3.36 32.92
N GLN A 6 -1.24 -3.34 33.52
CA GLN A 6 -1.75 -2.19 34.28
C GLN A 6 -0.77 -1.70 35.36
N GLU A 7 0.00 -2.61 35.96
CA GLU A 7 1.04 -2.28 36.94
C GLU A 7 2.21 -1.49 36.34
N ALA A 8 2.60 -1.81 35.11
CA ALA A 8 3.67 -1.10 34.40
C ALA A 8 3.21 0.31 34.02
N LEU A 9 1.98 0.44 33.51
CA LEU A 9 1.40 1.75 33.20
C LEU A 9 1.26 2.64 34.44
N ALA A 10 0.84 2.06 35.56
CA ALA A 10 0.78 2.78 36.83
C ALA A 10 2.16 3.25 37.29
N PHE A 11 3.19 2.41 37.14
CA PHE A 11 4.56 2.78 37.48
C PHE A 11 5.07 3.95 36.63
N ASP A 12 4.80 3.94 35.32
CA ASP A 12 5.27 4.98 34.40
C ASP A 12 4.50 6.31 34.54
N LEU A 13 3.24 6.26 35.00
CA LEU A 13 2.45 7.45 35.33
C LEU A 13 2.83 8.07 36.69
N GLY A 14 3.58 7.33 37.52
CA GLY A 14 4.15 7.80 38.77
C GLY A 14 3.41 7.35 40.04
N ASN A 15 3.94 7.76 41.20
CA ASN A 15 3.55 7.23 42.52
C ASN A 15 2.07 7.43 42.91
N ASP A 16 1.37 8.37 42.27
CA ASP A 16 -0.06 8.58 42.51
C ASP A 16 -0.95 7.58 41.77
N TRP A 17 -0.39 6.83 40.82
CA TRP A 17 -1.08 5.83 40.03
C TRP A 17 -0.82 4.43 40.57
N ASN A 18 -1.86 3.60 40.60
CA ASN A 18 -1.78 2.21 40.99
C ASN A 18 -2.70 1.37 40.11
N GLN A 19 -2.52 0.05 40.10
CA GLN A 19 -3.28 -0.86 39.26
C GLN A 19 -4.81 -0.66 39.38
N LYS A 20 -5.33 -0.41 40.60
CA LYS A 20 -6.76 -0.16 40.83
C LYS A 20 -7.24 1.13 40.18
N LYS A 21 -6.48 2.22 40.28
CA LYS A 21 -6.80 3.50 39.63
C LYS A 21 -6.80 3.37 38.11
N ILE A 22 -5.86 2.62 37.54
CA ILE A 22 -5.84 2.33 36.09
C ILE A 22 -7.07 1.52 35.67
N SER A 23 -7.42 0.47 36.43
CA SER A 23 -8.63 -0.31 36.14
C SER A 23 -9.91 0.52 36.23
N MET A 24 -9.99 1.47 37.16
CA MET A 24 -11.10 2.42 37.23
C MET A 24 -11.10 3.39 36.04
N LEU A 25 -9.92 3.80 35.56
CA LEU A 25 -9.78 4.67 34.41
C LEU A 25 -10.26 3.99 33.13
N GLU A 26 -9.88 2.72 32.92
CA GLU A 26 -10.30 1.91 31.75
C GLU A 26 -11.81 1.67 31.69
N GLN A 27 -12.51 1.76 32.82
CA GLN A 27 -13.97 1.62 32.91
C GLN A 27 -14.72 2.93 32.69
N LYS A 28 -14.03 4.08 32.64
CA LYS A 28 -14.65 5.37 32.37
C LYS A 28 -14.80 5.57 30.87
N ASP A 29 -15.98 5.98 30.44
CA ASP A 29 -16.24 6.34 29.05
C ASP A 29 -15.57 7.66 28.63
N ILE A 30 -15.33 8.55 29.59
CA ILE A 30 -14.72 9.87 29.37
C ILE A 30 -13.53 10.03 30.33
N ILE A 31 -12.37 10.35 29.76
CA ILE A 31 -11.12 10.61 30.48
C ILE A 31 -10.80 12.11 30.33
N GLU A 32 -10.34 12.73 31.41
CA GLU A 32 -9.92 14.13 31.44
C GLU A 32 -8.64 14.34 30.60
N ASP A 33 -8.56 15.43 29.85
CA ASP A 33 -7.43 15.71 28.95
C ASP A 33 -6.08 15.78 29.69
N GLU A 34 -6.04 16.24 30.94
CA GLU A 34 -4.81 16.25 31.74
C GLU A 34 -4.26 14.83 31.96
N ILE A 35 -5.14 13.86 32.23
CA ILE A 35 -4.77 12.46 32.42
C ILE A 35 -4.38 11.85 31.07
N LEU A 36 -5.11 12.16 30.00
CA LEU A 36 -4.78 11.67 28.66
C LEU A 36 -3.40 12.15 28.20
N ASN A 37 -3.05 13.41 28.50
CA ASN A 37 -1.71 13.96 28.25
C ASN A 37 -0.63 13.23 29.05
N GLN A 38 -0.88 12.89 30.32
CA GLN A 38 0.05 12.11 31.13
C GLN A 38 0.28 10.71 30.54
N ILE A 39 -0.78 10.04 30.09
CA ILE A 39 -0.72 8.72 29.44
C ILE A 39 0.03 8.80 28.11
N SER A 40 -0.25 9.82 27.30
CA SER A 40 0.45 10.11 26.03
C SER A 40 1.95 10.26 26.26
N ASN A 41 2.35 11.06 27.25
CA ASN A 41 3.77 11.28 27.57
C ASN A 41 4.46 10.02 28.09
N SER A 42 3.76 9.24 28.91
CA SER A 42 4.26 7.98 29.49
C SER A 42 4.48 6.92 28.40
N LEU A 43 3.49 6.73 27.52
CA LEU A 43 3.53 5.75 26.43
C LEU A 43 4.29 6.25 25.19
N LYS A 44 4.65 7.54 25.16
CA LYS A 44 5.23 8.24 23.99
C LYS A 44 4.36 8.11 22.74
N ILE A 45 3.04 8.08 22.93
CA ILE A 45 2.03 8.02 21.88
C ILE A 45 1.33 9.38 21.87
N PRO A 46 1.23 10.09 20.74
CA PRO A 46 0.56 11.39 20.68
C PRO A 46 -0.90 11.32 21.17
N VAL A 47 -1.37 12.35 21.87
CA VAL A 47 -2.75 12.45 22.39
C VAL A 47 -3.77 12.28 21.26
N GLU A 48 -3.45 12.82 20.09
CA GLU A 48 -4.24 12.74 18.88
C GLU A 48 -4.47 11.30 18.42
N ALA A 49 -3.56 10.37 18.73
CA ALA A 49 -3.74 8.96 18.39
C ALA A 49 -4.76 8.25 19.29
N PHE A 50 -4.98 8.73 20.53
CA PHE A 50 -6.05 8.24 21.39
C PHE A 50 -7.40 8.86 21.02
N GLN A 51 -7.41 10.15 20.68
CA GLN A 51 -8.63 10.88 20.31
C GLN A 51 -9.16 10.50 18.92
N ASN A 52 -8.25 10.25 17.96
CA ASN A 52 -8.59 9.84 16.60
C ASN A 52 -8.37 8.33 16.39
N PHE A 53 -8.45 7.53 17.46
CA PHE A 53 -8.33 6.09 17.35
C PHE A 53 -9.53 5.52 16.61
N ASP A 54 -9.36 5.27 15.31
CA ASP A 54 -10.32 4.55 14.48
C ASP A 54 -9.76 3.14 14.23
N GLU A 55 -10.42 2.15 14.82
CA GLU A 55 -10.03 0.73 14.73
C GLU A 55 -10.02 0.25 13.27
N GLU A 56 -10.93 0.72 12.42
CA GLU A 56 -10.97 0.35 11.01
C GLU A 56 -9.82 0.98 10.22
N GLN A 57 -9.45 2.23 10.53
CA GLN A 57 -8.25 2.86 9.93
C GLN A 57 -6.96 2.19 10.41
N ALA A 58 -6.87 1.82 11.69
CA ALA A 58 -5.71 1.12 12.23
C ALA A 58 -5.53 -0.25 11.56
N ILE A 59 -6.62 -1.01 11.36
CA ILE A 59 -6.58 -2.29 10.63
C ILE A 59 -6.16 -2.06 9.17
N ASN A 60 -6.68 -1.03 8.50
CA ASN A 60 -6.28 -0.70 7.13
C ASN A 60 -4.81 -0.31 7.04
N ILE A 61 -4.29 0.50 7.95
CA ILE A 61 -2.88 0.91 7.94
C ILE A 61 -1.97 -0.29 8.28
N ILE A 62 -2.30 -1.11 9.28
CA ILE A 62 -1.53 -2.32 9.61
C ILE A 62 -1.57 -3.33 8.45
N SER A 63 -2.70 -3.44 7.76
CA SER A 63 -2.85 -4.33 6.60
C SER A 63 -2.17 -3.79 5.33
N ASN A 64 -1.89 -2.48 5.23
CA ASN A 64 -1.35 -1.84 4.03
C ASN A 64 0.04 -1.22 4.21
N THR A 65 0.61 -1.20 5.42
CA THR A 65 1.98 -0.70 5.66
C THR A 65 2.96 -1.80 5.35
N PHE A 66 3.38 -1.86 4.09
CA PHE A 66 4.42 -2.75 3.60
C PHE A 66 5.76 -2.01 3.64
N ASP A 67 6.68 -2.43 4.51
CA ASP A 67 8.08 -1.98 4.49
C ASP A 67 8.98 -2.99 3.76
N ASN A 68 10.02 -2.48 3.10
CA ASN A 68 11.14 -3.22 2.52
C ASN A 68 10.77 -4.40 1.58
N GLY A 69 9.94 -4.13 0.57
CA GLY A 69 9.63 -5.11 -0.49
C GLY A 69 8.61 -6.18 -0.10
N SER A 70 7.87 -5.96 0.98
CA SER A 70 6.73 -6.82 1.32
C SER A 70 5.58 -6.58 0.32
N VAL A 71 5.18 -7.64 -0.37
CA VAL A 71 4.04 -7.65 -1.29
C VAL A 71 2.86 -8.19 -0.49
N GLY A 72 1.88 -7.33 -0.19
CA GLY A 72 0.58 -7.80 0.23
C GLY A 72 0.04 -8.76 -0.81
N TYR A 73 -0.66 -9.81 -0.39
CA TYR A 73 -1.48 -10.65 -1.27
C TYR A 73 -2.66 -9.83 -1.84
N GLN A 74 -2.40 -8.67 -2.45
CA GLN A 74 -3.27 -8.12 -3.46
C GLN A 74 -3.17 -9.07 -4.64
N LYS A 75 -4.17 -9.96 -4.69
CA LYS A 75 -4.51 -10.66 -5.90
C LYS A 75 -4.96 -9.60 -6.90
N ASN A 76 -4.00 -8.94 -7.54
CA ASN A 76 -4.21 -8.07 -8.69
C ASN A 76 -4.57 -8.98 -9.88
N ASP A 77 -5.71 -9.66 -9.78
CA ASP A 77 -6.32 -10.47 -10.84
C ASP A 77 -6.74 -9.58 -12.03
N THR A 78 -6.74 -8.26 -11.84
CA THR A 78 -6.97 -7.25 -12.86
C THR A 78 -5.68 -6.48 -13.14
N CYS A 79 -4.71 -7.18 -13.74
CA CYS A 79 -3.74 -6.46 -14.57
C CYS A 79 -4.51 -5.79 -15.71
N THR A 80 -4.62 -4.46 -15.70
CA THR A 80 -5.12 -3.65 -16.85
C THR A 80 -4.20 -3.77 -18.07
N PHE A 81 -3.08 -4.48 -17.93
CA PHE A 81 -2.10 -4.79 -18.95
C PHE A 81 -2.10 -6.31 -19.17
N ASN A 82 -2.68 -6.76 -20.28
CA ASN A 82 -2.56 -8.15 -20.72
C ASN A 82 -1.32 -8.28 -21.61
N PRO A 83 -0.24 -8.94 -21.16
CA PRO A 83 0.99 -9.08 -21.94
C PRO A 83 0.75 -9.85 -23.25
N ILE A 84 -0.23 -10.76 -23.28
CA ILE A 84 -0.56 -11.53 -24.47
C ILE A 84 -1.11 -10.62 -25.57
N ASP A 85 -1.99 -9.67 -25.22
CA ASP A 85 -2.54 -8.73 -26.20
C ASP A 85 -1.45 -7.84 -26.80
N LYS A 86 -0.44 -7.47 -26.01
CA LYS A 86 0.74 -6.75 -26.52
C LYS A 86 1.61 -7.59 -27.44
N ILE A 87 1.78 -8.88 -27.14
CA ILE A 87 2.50 -9.79 -28.01
C ILE A 87 1.76 -9.95 -29.35
N VAL A 88 0.44 -10.13 -29.32
CA VAL A 88 -0.38 -10.23 -30.54
C VAL A 88 -0.25 -8.95 -31.38
N GLN A 89 -0.36 -7.77 -30.75
CA GLN A 89 -0.16 -6.49 -31.43
C GLN A 89 1.20 -6.39 -32.14
N LEU A 90 2.29 -6.83 -31.48
CA LEU A 90 3.63 -6.85 -32.08
C LEU A 90 3.72 -7.79 -33.29
N TYR A 91 3.04 -8.94 -33.26
CA TYR A 91 3.00 -9.84 -34.42
C TYR A 91 2.24 -9.23 -35.60
N ASP A 92 1.10 -8.57 -35.35
CA ASP A 92 0.33 -7.91 -36.40
C ASP A 92 1.12 -6.76 -37.04
N GLU A 93 1.80 -5.94 -36.23
CA GLU A 93 2.69 -4.87 -36.72
C GLU A 93 3.86 -5.44 -37.55
N LYS A 94 4.43 -6.57 -37.13
CA LYS A 94 5.50 -7.26 -37.85
C LYS A 94 5.03 -7.79 -39.21
N ILE A 95 3.84 -8.39 -39.27
CA ILE A 95 3.25 -8.90 -40.53
C ILE A 95 3.01 -7.74 -41.50
N ALA A 96 2.40 -6.65 -41.04
CA ALA A 96 2.15 -5.46 -41.86
C ALA A 96 3.45 -4.83 -42.39
N LEU A 97 4.53 -4.84 -41.59
CA LEU A 97 5.84 -4.36 -42.04
C LEU A 97 6.43 -5.26 -43.13
N TYR A 98 6.32 -6.58 -42.99
CA TYR A 98 6.80 -7.52 -44.01
C TYR A 98 6.05 -7.38 -45.32
N GLU A 99 4.72 -7.22 -45.29
CA GLU A 99 3.91 -6.97 -46.50
C GLU A 99 4.35 -5.70 -47.22
N ARG A 100 4.61 -4.61 -46.49
CA ARG A 100 5.12 -3.36 -47.07
C ARG A 100 6.49 -3.54 -47.71
N MET A 101 7.40 -4.23 -47.03
CA MET A 101 8.75 -4.47 -47.53
C MET A 101 8.75 -5.37 -48.77
N LEU A 102 7.89 -6.39 -48.81
CA LEU A 102 7.70 -7.23 -50.00
C LEU A 102 7.20 -6.40 -51.18
N LYS A 103 6.19 -5.55 -50.95
CA LYS A 103 5.67 -4.65 -51.99
C LYS A 103 6.73 -3.68 -52.50
N GLU A 104 7.53 -3.09 -51.61
CA GLU A 104 8.62 -2.20 -52.00
C GLU A 104 9.69 -2.92 -52.83
N LYS A 105 10.01 -4.18 -52.46
CA LYS A 105 10.90 -5.02 -53.26
C LYS A 105 10.34 -5.31 -54.65
N ASP A 106 9.06 -5.66 -54.76
CA ASP A 106 8.40 -5.91 -56.05
C ASP A 106 8.42 -4.65 -56.93
N GLU A 107 8.11 -3.48 -56.36
CA GLU A 107 8.18 -2.20 -57.06
C GLU A 107 9.61 -1.87 -57.52
N MET A 108 10.61 -2.14 -56.68
CA MET A 108 12.02 -1.95 -57.03
C MET A 108 12.46 -2.89 -58.16
N MET A 109 12.05 -4.16 -58.12
CA MET A 109 12.32 -5.14 -59.18
C MET A 109 11.73 -4.69 -60.51
N VAL A 110 10.47 -4.24 -60.53
CA VAL A 110 9.83 -3.70 -61.75
C VAL A 110 10.57 -2.48 -62.29
N ARG A 111 11.07 -1.59 -61.42
CA ARG A 111 11.89 -0.43 -61.86
C ARG A 111 13.21 -0.88 -62.48
N LEU A 112 13.89 -1.86 -61.87
CA LEU A 112 15.15 -2.41 -62.38
C LEU A 112 14.94 -3.12 -63.73
N GLU A 113 13.89 -3.91 -63.88
CA GLU A 113 13.54 -4.55 -65.16
C GLU A 113 13.30 -3.54 -66.28
N LYS A 114 12.68 -2.39 -65.98
CA LYS A 114 12.48 -1.29 -66.94
C LYS A 114 13.77 -0.57 -67.33
N LEU A 115 14.83 -0.64 -66.51
CA LEU A 115 16.13 -0.02 -66.82
C LEU A 115 17.04 -0.95 -67.64
N ILE A 116 16.80 -2.26 -67.57
CA ILE A 116 17.56 -3.28 -68.31
C ILE A 116 16.97 -3.50 -69.72
N LYS A 117 15.71 -3.12 -69.94
CA LYS A 117 15.00 -3.24 -71.20
C LYS A 117 15.06 -1.97 -72.05
#